data_AF-E4YUT7-F1
#
_entry.id   AF-E4YUT7-F1
#
_cell.length_a   1.000
_cell.length_b   1.000
_cell.length_c   1.000
_cell.angle_alpha   90.00
_cell.angle_beta   90.00
_cell.angle_gamma   90.00
#
_symmetry.space_group_name_H-M   'P 1'
#
loop_
_entity.id
_entity.type
_entity.pdbx_description
1 polymer ?
#
loop_
_entity_poly.entity_id
_entity_poly.type
_entity_poly.pdbx_seq_one_letter_code
_entity_poly.pdbx_strand_id
1 'polypeptide(L)'
;MEMVGKYDRLVLKYLKKTKRLKTLKEFEKGLDRKQKKDERKPVKLSFAIQKAPERKKIEKDSIDKKPRQIKKEESKDKKTVVIPDKFIKIAKKFGLPEEHYEFFYENRESFHFESMEKNDVHCIEKTCKFTAKASPKCLVEHMITAHNYTDIPCAAFKHP
;
A
#
# COMPACT_ATOMS: atom_id res chain seq x y z
N MET A 1 -8.71 -0.23 -26.93
CA MET A 1 -8.49 -1.69 -26.74
C MET A 1 -7.90 -1.91 -25.36
N GLU A 2 -8.61 -2.65 -24.52
CA GLU A 2 -8.43 -2.73 -23.07
C GLU A 2 -7.18 -3.54 -22.69
N MET A 3 -6.16 -2.87 -22.17
CA MET A 3 -4.92 -3.48 -21.66
C MET A 3 -5.10 -4.28 -20.36
N VAL A 4 -6.31 -4.26 -19.76
CA VAL A 4 -6.57 -4.75 -18.40
C VAL A 4 -6.56 -6.29 -18.33
N GLY A 5 -7.12 -6.99 -19.33
CA GLY A 5 -7.26 -8.45 -19.28
C GLY A 5 -5.95 -9.25 -19.41
N LYS A 6 -4.87 -8.65 -19.92
CA LYS A 6 -3.56 -9.34 -20.06
C LYS A 6 -2.86 -9.51 -18.70
N TYR A 7 -2.93 -8.49 -17.85
CA TYR A 7 -2.28 -8.51 -16.53
C TYR A 7 -3.03 -9.39 -15.54
N ASP A 8 -4.36 -9.44 -15.61
CA ASP A 8 -5.18 -10.30 -14.72
C ASP A 8 -4.79 -11.78 -14.85
N ARG A 9 -4.45 -12.26 -16.06
CA ARG A 9 -3.97 -13.63 -16.28
C ARG A 9 -2.61 -13.89 -15.64
N LEU A 10 -1.70 -12.92 -15.69
CA LEU A 10 -0.38 -13.03 -15.07
C LEU A 10 -0.50 -13.07 -13.54
N VAL A 11 -1.38 -12.22 -12.97
CA VAL A 11 -1.67 -12.17 -11.54
C VAL A 11 -2.30 -13.49 -11.08
N LEU A 12 -3.28 -14.04 -11.81
CA LEU A 12 -3.87 -15.35 -11.50
C LEU A 12 -2.81 -16.47 -11.50
N LYS A 13 -1.94 -16.51 -12.52
CA LYS A 13 -0.87 -17.52 -12.63
C LYS A 13 0.10 -17.42 -11.46
N TYR A 14 0.48 -16.21 -11.06
CA TYR A 14 1.37 -15.95 -9.94
C TYR A 14 0.74 -16.36 -8.60
N LEU A 15 -0.52 -16.00 -8.34
CA LEU A 15 -1.22 -16.32 -7.11
C LEU A 15 -1.44 -17.83 -6.93
N LYS A 16 -1.73 -18.55 -8.04
CA LYS A 16 -1.77 -20.03 -8.06
C LYS A 16 -0.40 -20.65 -7.78
N LYS A 17 0.65 -20.17 -8.46
CA LYS A 17 2.03 -20.66 -8.29
C LYS A 17 2.55 -20.48 -6.85
N THR A 18 2.19 -19.36 -6.22
CA THR A 18 2.63 -19.01 -4.86
C THR A 18 1.71 -19.52 -3.74
N LYS A 19 0.66 -20.28 -4.07
CA LYS A 19 -0.32 -20.84 -3.11
C LYS A 19 -0.98 -19.80 -2.19
N ARG A 20 -1.13 -18.55 -2.65
CA ARG A 20 -1.79 -17.47 -1.89
C ARG A 20 -3.30 -17.51 -2.06
N LEU A 21 -3.94 -18.55 -1.50
CA LEU A 21 -5.34 -18.89 -1.72
C LEU A 21 -6.32 -17.80 -1.26
N LYS A 22 -6.06 -17.12 -0.14
CA LYS A 22 -6.91 -16.03 0.38
C LYS A 22 -6.94 -14.84 -0.58
N THR A 23 -5.76 -14.43 -1.06
CA THR A 23 -5.61 -13.33 -2.01
C THR A 23 -6.21 -13.67 -3.37
N LEU A 24 -6.07 -14.93 -3.82
CA LEU A 24 -6.68 -15.41 -5.05
C LEU A 24 -8.21 -15.31 -5.00
N LYS A 25 -8.83 -15.76 -3.89
CA LYS A 25 -10.28 -15.69 -3.70
C LYS A 25 -10.81 -14.25 -3.73
N GLU A 26 -10.07 -13.30 -3.14
CA GLU A 26 -10.48 -11.89 -3.15
C GLU A 26 -10.27 -11.24 -4.52
N PHE A 27 -9.20 -11.62 -5.22
CA PHE A 27 -8.92 -11.16 -6.58
C PHE A 27 -10.02 -11.60 -7.57
N GLU A 28 -10.45 -12.85 -7.50
CA GLU A 28 -11.53 -13.39 -8.34
C GLU A 28 -12.87 -12.65 -8.14
N LYS A 29 -13.24 -12.35 -6.88
CA LYS A 29 -14.43 -11.52 -6.59
C LYS A 29 -14.36 -10.12 -7.21
N GLY A 30 -13.16 -9.56 -7.30
CA GLY A 30 -12.91 -8.24 -7.90
C GLY A 30 -13.13 -8.22 -9.42
N LEU A 31 -12.86 -9.34 -10.09
CA LEU A 31 -13.11 -9.50 -11.53
C LEU A 31 -14.61 -9.59 -11.83
N ASP A 32 -15.35 -10.39 -11.05
CA ASP A 32 -16.82 -10.55 -11.21
C ASP A 32 -17.57 -9.22 -10.98
N ARG A 33 -17.08 -8.38 -10.06
CA ARG A 33 -17.66 -7.07 -9.75
C ARG A 33 -17.51 -6.05 -10.88
N LYS A 34 -16.48 -6.16 -11.71
CA LYS A 34 -16.31 -5.28 -12.88
C LYS A 34 -17.34 -5.61 -13.97
N GLN A 35 -17.60 -6.88 -14.23
CA GLN A 35 -18.61 -7.31 -15.20
C GLN A 35 -20.04 -6.89 -14.81
N LYS A 36 -20.39 -6.97 -13.52
CA LYS A 36 -21.76 -6.65 -13.03
C LYS A 36 -22.04 -5.16 -12.85
N LYS A 37 -21.07 -4.26 -13.02
CA LYS A 37 -21.29 -2.82 -12.82
C LYS A 37 -22.04 -2.17 -13.97
N ASP A 38 -21.91 -2.73 -15.17
CA ASP A 38 -22.53 -2.20 -16.39
C ASP A 38 -24.04 -2.52 -16.47
N GLU A 39 -24.54 -3.50 -15.70
CA GLU A 39 -25.96 -3.89 -15.69
C GLU A 39 -26.78 -3.27 -14.54
N ARG A 40 -26.19 -2.41 -13.71
CA ARG A 40 -26.93 -1.82 -12.58
C ARG A 40 -27.98 -0.84 -13.11
N LYS A 41 -29.25 -1.27 -13.03
CA LYS A 41 -30.41 -0.42 -13.28
C LYS A 41 -30.27 0.91 -12.51
N PRO A 42 -30.53 2.06 -13.14
CA PRO A 42 -30.45 3.35 -12.46
C PRO A 42 -31.41 3.34 -11.27
N VAL A 43 -30.88 3.68 -10.09
CA VAL A 43 -31.67 3.79 -8.87
C VAL A 43 -32.66 4.94 -9.07
N LYS A 44 -33.95 4.64 -9.14
CA LYS A 44 -35.01 5.65 -9.08
C LYS A 44 -34.99 6.24 -7.67
N LEU A 45 -34.55 7.49 -7.55
CA LEU A 45 -34.60 8.22 -6.29
C LEU A 45 -36.07 8.53 -5.96
N SER A 46 -36.43 8.45 -4.68
CA SER A 46 -37.76 8.80 -4.17
C SER A 46 -38.04 10.31 -4.16
N PHE A 47 -37.06 11.11 -4.58
CA PHE A 47 -37.14 12.56 -4.63
C PHE A 47 -36.51 13.07 -5.93
N ALA A 48 -37.01 14.20 -6.41
CA ALA A 48 -36.41 14.92 -7.53
C ALA A 48 -35.18 15.69 -7.03
N ILE A 49 -34.01 15.46 -7.64
CA ILE A 49 -32.84 16.32 -7.41
C ILE A 49 -33.10 17.64 -8.13
N GLN A 50 -33.46 18.68 -7.37
CA GLN A 50 -33.58 20.03 -7.91
C GLN A 50 -32.19 20.56 -8.26
N LYS A 51 -32.06 21.14 -9.46
CA LYS A 51 -30.81 21.79 -9.90
C LYS A 51 -30.54 22.98 -9.00
N ALA A 52 -29.32 23.07 -8.47
CA ALA A 52 -28.94 24.18 -7.62
C ALA A 52 -29.11 25.53 -8.35
N PRO A 53 -29.53 26.61 -7.66
CA PRO A 53 -29.60 27.95 -8.24
C PRO A 53 -28.24 28.38 -8.80
N GLU A 54 -28.27 29.15 -9.89
CA GLU A 54 -27.04 29.70 -10.45
C GLU A 54 -26.38 30.64 -9.46
N ARG A 55 -25.10 30.38 -9.15
CA ARG A 55 -24.31 31.24 -8.27
C ARG A 55 -24.08 32.57 -8.96
N LYS A 56 -24.42 33.68 -8.31
CA LYS A 56 -24.02 35.02 -8.74
C LYS A 56 -22.49 35.06 -8.83
N LYS A 57 -21.97 35.49 -9.98
CA LYS A 57 -20.53 35.72 -10.17
C LYS A 57 -20.15 36.90 -9.27
N ILE A 58 -19.43 36.61 -8.19
CA ILE A 58 -18.70 37.63 -7.45
C ILE A 58 -17.41 37.83 -8.22
N GLU A 59 -17.20 39.02 -8.78
CA GLU A 59 -15.91 39.41 -9.33
C GLU A 59 -14.91 39.35 -8.19
N LYS A 60 -14.00 38.38 -8.27
CA LYS A 60 -12.85 38.32 -7.39
C LYS A 60 -11.72 38.99 -8.14
N ASP A 61 -11.14 40.01 -7.55
CA ASP A 61 -9.87 40.56 -8.00
C ASP A 61 -8.88 39.42 -8.20
N SER A 62 -8.25 39.42 -9.36
CA SER A 62 -7.31 38.42 -9.82
C SER A 62 -6.11 38.37 -8.87
N ILE A 63 -6.14 37.48 -7.89
CA ILE A 63 -4.93 37.07 -7.21
C ILE A 63 -4.15 36.25 -8.24
N ASP A 64 -3.04 36.82 -8.73
CA ASP A 64 -2.07 36.16 -9.61
C ASP A 64 -1.53 34.88 -8.95
N LYS A 65 -2.23 33.78 -9.17
CA LYS A 65 -1.74 32.45 -8.83
C LYS A 65 -0.76 32.05 -9.92
N LYS A 66 0.54 32.11 -9.61
CA LYS A 66 1.60 31.50 -10.43
C LYS A 66 1.14 30.11 -10.92
N PRO A 67 1.22 29.81 -12.23
CA PRO A 67 0.85 28.50 -12.73
C PRO A 67 1.80 27.45 -12.16
N ARG A 68 1.27 26.54 -11.35
CA ARG A 68 1.96 25.28 -11.05
C ARG A 68 2.09 24.52 -12.36
N GLN A 69 3.30 24.44 -12.89
CA GLN A 69 3.62 23.57 -14.02
C GLN A 69 3.36 22.12 -13.60
N ILE A 70 2.22 21.58 -14.00
CA ILE A 70 1.99 20.13 -14.03
C ILE A 70 2.80 19.63 -15.22
N LYS A 71 4.00 19.11 -14.95
CA LYS A 71 4.76 18.39 -15.97
C LYS A 71 3.99 17.11 -16.31
N LYS A 72 3.34 17.10 -17.48
CA LYS A 72 3.05 15.86 -18.19
C LYS A 72 4.39 15.33 -18.66
N GLU A 73 4.96 14.35 -17.97
CA GLU A 73 6.09 13.63 -18.53
C GLU A 73 5.56 12.67 -19.57
N GLU A 74 5.72 13.13 -20.82
CA GLU A 74 5.77 12.31 -22.01
C GLU A 74 6.67 11.11 -21.76
N SER A 75 6.20 9.95 -22.22
CA SER A 75 6.96 8.72 -22.40
C SER A 75 8.33 9.03 -23.01
N LYS A 76 9.35 9.16 -22.17
CA LYS A 76 10.73 9.24 -22.61
C LYS A 76 11.29 7.85 -22.70
N ASP A 77 11.69 7.55 -23.92
CA ASP A 77 12.50 6.42 -24.30
C ASP A 77 13.57 6.10 -23.27
N LYS A 78 13.75 4.79 -23.08
CA LYS A 78 14.78 4.11 -22.30
C LYS A 78 16.14 4.80 -22.46
N LYS A 79 16.42 5.80 -21.62
CA LYS A 79 17.78 6.21 -21.33
C LYS A 79 18.23 5.27 -20.25
N THR A 80 19.23 4.45 -20.53
CA THR A 80 19.98 3.71 -19.50
C THR A 80 20.54 4.73 -18.52
N VAL A 81 19.79 5.01 -17.47
CA VAL A 81 20.21 5.94 -16.42
C VAL A 81 21.35 5.25 -15.69
N VAL A 82 22.54 5.84 -15.70
CA VAL A 82 23.67 5.32 -14.95
C VAL A 82 23.34 5.45 -13.46
N ILE A 83 22.99 4.32 -12.83
CA ILE A 83 22.62 4.27 -11.43
C ILE A 83 23.90 4.42 -10.59
N PRO A 84 23.99 5.39 -9.67
CA PRO A 84 25.16 5.55 -8.81
C PRO A 84 25.42 4.33 -7.93
N ASP A 85 26.69 3.93 -7.77
CA ASP A 85 27.10 2.80 -6.92
C ASP A 85 26.60 2.91 -5.47
N LYS A 86 26.50 4.14 -4.96
CA LYS A 86 25.93 4.40 -3.62
C LYS A 86 24.49 3.92 -3.51
N PHE A 87 23.68 4.13 -4.55
CA PHE A 87 22.29 3.67 -4.59
C PHE A 87 22.21 2.15 -4.68
N ILE A 88 23.07 1.53 -5.50
CA ILE A 88 23.13 0.05 -5.63
C ILE A 88 23.45 -0.59 -4.28
N LYS A 89 24.42 -0.05 -3.52
CA LYS A 89 24.74 -0.54 -2.17
C LYS A 89 23.55 -0.44 -1.21
N ILE A 90 22.78 0.64 -1.29
CA ILE A 90 21.56 0.82 -0.50
C ILE A 90 20.52 -0.21 -0.93
N ALA A 91 20.18 -0.28 -2.22
CA ALA A 91 19.19 -1.21 -2.75
C ALA A 91 19.52 -2.67 -2.40
N LYS A 92 20.79 -3.07 -2.43
CA LYS A 92 21.27 -4.39 -1.96
C LYS A 92 21.03 -4.60 -0.47
N LYS A 93 21.34 -3.63 0.39
CA LYS A 93 21.05 -3.70 1.85
C LYS A 93 19.56 -3.88 2.13
N PHE A 94 18.71 -3.24 1.32
CA PHE A 94 17.25 -3.32 1.42
C PHE A 94 16.65 -4.56 0.74
N GLY A 95 17.48 -5.44 0.16
CA GLY A 95 17.02 -6.68 -0.46
C GLY A 95 16.28 -6.49 -1.79
N LEU A 96 16.48 -5.36 -2.48
CA LEU A 96 15.88 -5.15 -3.79
C LEU A 96 16.59 -5.98 -4.86
N PRO A 97 15.82 -6.64 -5.75
CA PRO A 97 16.36 -7.28 -6.95
C PRO A 97 16.99 -6.28 -7.92
N GLU A 98 18.10 -6.67 -8.56
CA GLU A 98 18.84 -5.82 -9.50
C GLU A 98 17.99 -5.36 -10.69
N GLU A 99 17.06 -6.21 -11.14
CA GLU A 99 16.09 -5.92 -12.21
C GLU A 99 15.22 -4.68 -11.96
N HIS A 100 15.09 -4.25 -10.70
CA HIS A 100 14.23 -3.13 -10.32
C HIS A 100 15.01 -1.86 -9.98
N TYR A 101 16.34 -1.87 -9.98
CA TYR A 101 17.13 -0.71 -9.56
C TYR A 101 16.85 0.52 -10.42
N GLU A 102 16.66 0.35 -11.72
CA GLU A 102 16.34 1.43 -12.64
C GLU A 102 15.01 2.11 -12.27
N PHE A 103 13.95 1.32 -12.09
CA PHE A 103 12.62 1.81 -11.68
C PHE A 103 12.66 2.58 -10.35
N PHE A 104 13.33 2.02 -9.34
CA PHE A 104 13.41 2.66 -8.02
C PHE A 104 14.28 3.91 -8.02
N TYR A 105 15.30 3.97 -8.88
CA TYR A 105 16.14 5.14 -9.02
C TYR A 105 15.43 6.28 -9.76
N GLU A 106 14.67 5.97 -10.81
CA GLU A 106 13.83 6.93 -11.53
C GLU A 106 12.77 7.55 -10.60
N ASN A 107 12.15 6.73 -9.76
CA ASN A 107 11.07 7.13 -8.87
C ASN A 107 11.54 7.42 -7.43
N ARG A 108 12.84 7.65 -7.21
CA ARG A 108 13.44 7.82 -5.87
C ARG A 108 12.80 8.91 -5.01
N GLU A 109 12.16 9.92 -5.61
CA GLU A 109 11.44 10.99 -4.90
C GLU A 109 10.07 10.54 -4.37
N SER A 110 9.49 9.49 -4.95
CA SER A 110 8.20 8.92 -4.56
C SER A 110 8.33 7.81 -3.52
N PHE A 111 9.55 7.32 -3.26
CA PHE A 111 9.80 6.20 -2.35
C PHE A 111 10.69 6.64 -1.18
N HIS A 112 10.31 6.22 0.02
CA HIS A 112 11.14 6.37 1.22
C HIS A 112 11.65 5.00 1.65
N PHE A 113 12.98 4.85 1.74
CA PHE A 113 13.61 3.61 2.19
C PHE A 113 13.80 3.68 3.71
N GLU A 114 12.91 3.05 4.47
CA GLU A 114 13.03 2.97 5.93
C GLU A 114 13.91 1.78 6.33
N SER A 115 15.14 2.06 6.73
CA SER A 115 16.05 1.03 7.22
C SER A 115 15.61 0.56 8.60
N MET A 116 15.31 -0.74 8.72
CA MET A 116 15.05 -1.45 9.97
C MET A 116 16.35 -1.67 10.78
N GLU A 117 17.29 -0.71 10.76
CA GLU A 117 18.59 -0.80 11.44
C GLU A 117 18.43 -0.85 12.98
N LYS A 118 17.32 -0.33 13.50
CA LYS A 118 16.94 -0.41 14.91
C LYS A 118 15.63 -1.17 15.05
N ASN A 119 15.71 -2.48 14.85
CA ASN A 119 14.64 -3.40 15.17
C ASN A 119 14.57 -3.62 16.69
N ASP A 120 14.54 -2.55 17.47
CA ASP A 120 14.42 -2.64 18.92
C ASP A 120 12.93 -2.61 19.28
N VAL A 121 12.51 -3.59 20.05
CA VAL A 121 11.15 -3.76 20.54
C VAL A 121 11.15 -3.38 22.01
N HIS A 122 10.27 -2.45 22.37
CA HIS A 122 10.10 -2.01 23.75
C HIS A 122 8.93 -2.75 24.40
N CYS A 123 9.02 -2.93 25.72
CA CYS A 123 7.85 -3.34 26.49
C CYS A 123 6.77 -2.24 26.44
N ILE A 124 5.50 -2.65 26.38
CA ILE A 124 4.35 -1.73 26.32
C ILE A 124 3.95 -1.16 27.69
N GLU A 125 4.43 -1.76 28.78
CA GLU A 125 4.06 -1.37 30.14
C GLU A 125 4.66 -0.01 30.49
N LYS A 126 3.84 0.92 31.03
CA LYS A 126 4.21 2.35 31.16
C LYS A 126 5.45 2.61 32.01
N THR A 127 5.71 1.75 33.00
CA THR A 127 6.85 1.86 33.92
C THR A 127 8.04 1.00 33.49
N CYS A 128 7.91 0.23 32.41
CA CYS A 128 8.94 -0.68 31.97
C CYS A 128 9.83 -0.05 30.89
N LYS A 129 11.15 -0.10 31.10
CA LYS A 129 12.16 0.40 30.14
C LYS A 129 12.84 -0.74 29.36
N PHE A 130 12.28 -1.95 29.44
CA PHE A 130 12.87 -3.11 28.78
C PHE A 130 12.83 -2.93 27.26
N THR A 131 13.96 -3.25 26.64
CA THR A 131 14.16 -3.13 25.20
C THR A 131 14.94 -4.35 24.74
N ALA A 132 14.47 -5.00 23.67
CA ALA A 132 15.12 -6.18 23.10
C ALA A 132 15.13 -6.09 21.58
N LYS A 133 16.09 -6.75 20.92
CA LYS A 133 16.07 -6.86 19.46
C LYS A 133 14.90 -7.72 19.00
N ALA A 134 14.31 -7.37 17.86
CA ALA A 134 13.19 -8.08 17.27
C ALA A 134 13.64 -9.49 16.88
N SER A 135 13.27 -10.45 17.71
CA SER A 135 13.36 -11.88 17.44
C SER A 135 12.06 -12.56 17.85
N PRO A 136 11.76 -13.76 17.33
CA PRO A 136 10.59 -14.51 17.77
C PRO A 136 10.61 -14.69 19.28
N LYS A 137 9.51 -14.35 19.95
CA LYS A 137 9.33 -14.44 21.42
C LYS A 137 10.23 -13.52 22.27
N CYS A 138 10.89 -12.52 21.68
CA CYS A 138 11.81 -11.60 22.40
C CYS A 138 11.22 -10.88 23.64
N LEU A 139 9.92 -10.64 23.67
CA LEU A 139 9.24 -10.02 24.82
C LEU A 139 8.56 -11.03 25.75
N VAL A 140 8.35 -12.27 25.32
CA VAL A 140 7.49 -13.22 26.05
C VAL A 140 8.09 -13.55 27.42
N GLU A 141 9.37 -13.88 27.47
CA GLU A 141 10.08 -14.16 28.73
C GLU A 141 10.05 -12.97 29.68
N HIS A 142 10.24 -11.76 29.14
CA HIS A 142 10.16 -10.52 29.92
C HIS A 142 8.75 -10.26 30.47
N MET A 143 7.70 -10.47 29.67
CA MET A 143 6.32 -10.28 30.10
C MET A 143 5.91 -11.28 31.19
N ILE A 144 6.39 -12.53 31.12
CA ILE A 144 6.15 -13.53 32.16
C ILE A 144 6.87 -13.15 33.46
N THR A 145 8.15 -12.80 33.38
CA THR A 145 9.01 -12.60 34.57
C THR A 145 8.83 -11.24 35.24
N ALA A 146 8.68 -10.16 34.48
CA ALA A 146 8.59 -8.80 35.00
C ALA A 146 7.15 -8.29 35.16
N HIS A 147 6.21 -8.86 34.41
CA HIS A 147 4.82 -8.40 34.40
C HIS A 147 3.81 -9.48 34.79
N ASN A 148 4.25 -10.70 35.12
CA ASN A 148 3.40 -11.83 35.52
C ASN A 148 2.26 -12.13 34.52
N TYR A 149 2.50 -11.89 33.23
CA TYR A 149 1.54 -12.26 32.19
C TYR A 149 1.47 -13.79 32.12
N THR A 150 0.25 -14.31 32.08
CA THR A 150 -0.01 -15.75 31.98
C THR A 150 -0.39 -16.13 30.55
N ASP A 151 -0.13 -17.39 30.21
CA ASP A 151 -0.64 -17.96 28.97
C ASP A 151 -2.17 -18.06 29.05
N ILE A 152 -2.86 -17.20 28.30
CA ILE A 152 -4.31 -17.28 28.13
C ILE A 152 -4.57 -18.30 27.01
N PRO A 153 -5.14 -19.48 27.30
CA PRO A 153 -5.43 -20.46 26.27
C PRO A 153 -6.44 -19.86 25.29
N CYS A 154 -6.15 -19.99 23.99
CA CYS A 154 -7.08 -19.57 22.95
C CYS A 154 -8.27 -20.54 22.96
N ALA A 155 -9.30 -20.22 23.75
CA ALA A 155 -10.54 -20.96 23.73
C ALA A 155 -11.09 -20.89 22.30
N ALA A 156 -11.20 -22.05 21.65
CA ALA A 156 -11.94 -22.15 20.40
C ALA A 156 -13.39 -21.76 20.72
N PHE A 157 -13.74 -20.50 20.44
CA PHE A 157 -15.11 -20.01 20.48
C PHE A 157 -15.92 -20.89 19.53
N LYS A 158 -16.58 -21.91 20.08
CA LYS A 158 -17.70 -22.57 19.42
C LYS A 158 -18.84 -21.56 19.47
N HIS A 159 -19.05 -20.85 18.36
CA HIS A 159 -20.26 -20.07 18.17
C HIS A 159 -21.47 -21.02 18.26
N PRO A 160 -22.49 -20.69 19.08
CA PRO A 160 -23.79 -21.37 19.05
C PRO A 160 -24.54 -21.09 17.76
#